data_AF-A0A927PK60-F1
#
_entry.id   AF-A0A927PK60-F1
#
_cell.length_a   1.000
_cell.length_b   1.000
_cell.length_c   1.000
_cell.angle_alpha   90.00
_cell.angle_beta   90.00
_cell.angle_gamma   90.00
#
_symmetry.space_group_name_H-M   'P 1'
#
loop_
_entity.id
_entity.type
_entity.pdbx_description
1 polymer ?
#
loop_
_entity_poly.entity_id
_entity_poly.type
_entity_poly.pdbx_seq_one_letter_code
_entity_poly.pdbx_strand_id
1 'polypeptide(L)'
;MRIAQFNALTGQRAATMLATCAAIPRWVDTIVAHRPYPSVDRLIEFAERASLCWTASEVARVLDQDLVASEQRTLHGSPRPSQGSPGPGAIAQGRTREFRALALHHLEWLFDE
;
A
#
# COMPACT_ATOMS: atom_id res chain seq x y z
N MET A 1 15.34 -8.62 -3.56
CA MET A 1 16.43 -7.64 -3.36
C MET A 1 17.01 -7.80 -1.95
N ARG A 2 18.33 -7.66 -1.71
CA ARG A 2 18.87 -7.78 -0.33
C ARG A 2 18.65 -6.52 0.52
N ILE A 3 18.44 -6.71 1.83
CA ILE A 3 18.30 -5.61 2.79
C ILE A 3 19.49 -4.63 2.80
N ALA A 4 20.71 -5.15 2.60
CA ALA A 4 21.92 -4.32 2.53
C ALA A 4 21.90 -3.38 1.31
N GLN A 5 21.38 -3.85 0.16
CA GLN A 5 21.20 -3.02 -1.02
C GLN A 5 20.13 -1.96 -0.77
N PHE A 6 19.04 -2.30 -0.09
CA PHE A 6 17.97 -1.36 0.25
C PHE A 6 18.44 -0.27 1.21
N ASN A 7 19.23 -0.64 2.22
CA ASN A 7 19.87 0.32 3.13
C ASN A 7 20.86 1.24 2.41
N ALA A 8 21.51 0.76 1.34
CA ALA A 8 22.42 1.55 0.52
C ALA A 8 21.72 2.42 -0.55
N LEU A 9 20.43 2.21 -0.82
CA LEU A 9 19.69 3.04 -1.76
C LEU A 9 19.46 4.46 -1.21
N THR A 10 19.45 5.42 -2.13
CA THR A 10 19.00 6.78 -1.83
C THR A 10 17.55 6.78 -1.35
N GLY A 11 17.20 7.71 -0.46
CA GLY A 11 15.83 7.89 0.05
C GLY A 11 14.78 7.88 -1.06
N GLN A 12 15.06 8.61 -2.14
CA GLN A 12 14.17 8.73 -3.30
C GLN A 12 13.97 7.40 -4.05
N ARG A 13 15.04 6.61 -4.29
CA ARG A 13 14.89 5.31 -4.96
C ARG A 13 14.13 4.31 -4.11
N ALA A 14 14.45 4.23 -2.82
CA ALA A 14 13.72 3.37 -1.90
C ALA A 14 12.24 3.79 -1.82
N ALA A 15 11.95 5.09 -1.84
CA ALA A 15 10.59 5.59 -1.85
C ALA A 15 9.84 5.20 -3.13
N THR A 16 10.46 5.33 -4.30
CA THR A 16 9.86 4.91 -5.57
C THR A 16 9.53 3.42 -5.59
N MET A 17 10.42 2.57 -5.06
CA MET A 17 10.17 1.12 -4.99
C MET A 17 9.01 0.79 -4.06
N LEU A 18 8.99 1.38 -2.86
CA LEU A 18 7.90 1.19 -1.90
C LEU A 18 6.57 1.75 -2.42
N ALA A 19 6.61 2.83 -3.21
CA ALA A 19 5.41 3.40 -3.85
C ALA A 19 4.76 2.44 -4.86
N THR A 20 5.52 1.50 -5.44
CA THR A 20 4.97 0.42 -6.29
C THR A 20 4.22 -0.63 -5.48
N CYS A 21 4.60 -0.86 -4.22
CA CYS A 21 3.90 -1.79 -3.32
C CYS A 21 2.65 -1.15 -2.71
N ALA A 22 2.76 0.11 -2.26
CA ALA A 22 1.65 0.89 -1.75
C ALA A 22 1.88 2.37 -2.04
N ALA A 23 0.97 2.98 -2.81
CA ALA A 23 1.01 4.40 -3.15
C ALA A 23 0.55 5.30 -1.97
N ILE A 24 0.97 4.98 -0.74
CA ILE A 24 0.70 5.77 0.48
C ILE A 24 2.00 6.48 0.88
N PRO A 25 2.14 7.79 0.58
CA PRO A 25 3.40 8.53 0.78
C PRO A 25 3.87 8.53 2.23
N ARG A 26 2.93 8.66 3.18
CA ARG A 26 3.23 8.64 4.62
C ARG A 26 3.87 7.33 5.07
N TRP A 27 3.39 6.20 4.55
CA TRP A 27 3.91 4.88 4.88
C TRP A 27 5.32 4.68 4.31
N VAL A 28 5.50 5.07 3.04
CA VAL A 28 6.81 5.05 2.37
C VAL A 28 7.83 5.89 3.14
N ASP A 29 7.47 7.13 3.48
CA ASP A 29 8.36 8.05 4.22
C ASP A 29 8.71 7.49 5.60
N THR A 30 7.75 6.92 6.31
CA THR A 30 7.97 6.28 7.63
C THR A 30 8.98 5.13 7.55
N ILE A 31 8.91 4.30 6.50
CA ILE A 31 9.85 3.19 6.28
C ILE A 31 11.23 3.71 5.88
N VAL A 32 11.28 4.71 5.00
CA VAL A 32 12.54 5.30 4.54
C VAL A 32 13.28 6.00 5.68
N ALA A 33 12.55 6.71 6.55
CA ALA A 33 13.09 7.43 7.70
C ALA A 33 13.61 6.52 8.82
N HIS A 34 13.08 5.30 8.96
CA HIS A 34 13.50 4.34 9.98
C HIS A 34 14.71 3.48 9.55
N ARG A 35 15.24 3.67 8.33
CA ARG A 35 16.50 3.02 7.94
C ARG A 35 17.64 3.43 8.88
N PRO A 36 18.59 2.52 9.18
CA PRO A 36 18.80 1.20 8.57
C PRO A 36 18.04 0.04 9.23
N TYR A 37 17.64 -0.95 8.43
CA TYR A 37 17.03 -2.19 8.94
C TYR A 37 18.03 -3.34 9.03
N PRO A 38 17.99 -4.15 10.11
CA PRO A 38 18.93 -5.25 10.30
C PRO A 38 18.60 -6.48 9.44
N SER A 39 17.35 -6.67 9.00
CA SER A 39 16.91 -7.82 8.20
C SER A 39 15.62 -7.48 7.44
N VAL A 40 15.32 -8.27 6.40
CA VAL A 40 14.07 -8.14 5.61
C VAL A 40 12.85 -8.35 6.49
N ASP A 41 12.88 -9.38 7.35
CA ASP A 41 11.80 -9.67 8.30
C ASP A 41 11.46 -8.46 9.19
N ARG A 42 12.47 -7.77 9.72
CA ARG A 42 12.26 -6.55 10.52
C ARG A 42 11.67 -5.38 9.73
N LEU A 43 12.01 -5.29 8.45
CA LEU A 43 11.40 -4.31 7.56
C LEU A 43 9.94 -4.66 7.30
N ILE A 44 9.61 -5.93 7.03
CA ILE A 44 8.23 -6.41 6.85
C ILE A 44 7.41 -6.19 8.12
N GLU A 45 7.91 -6.58 9.28
CA GLU A 45 7.25 -6.36 10.57
C GLU A 45 6.96 -4.88 10.82
N PHE A 46 7.91 -4.00 10.50
CA PHE A 46 7.74 -2.56 10.68
C PHE A 46 6.73 -1.99 9.66
N ALA A 47 6.84 -2.42 8.40
CA ALA A 47 5.94 -2.06 7.33
C ALA A 47 4.50 -2.47 7.67
N GLU A 48 4.31 -3.69 8.19
CA GLU A 48 3.03 -4.22 8.66
C GLU A 48 2.44 -3.35 9.79
N ARG A 49 3.27 -3.00 10.77
CA ARG A 49 2.85 -2.13 11.88
C ARG A 49 2.45 -0.74 11.39
N ALA A 50 3.19 -0.18 10.45
CA ALA A 50 2.85 1.10 9.84
C ALA A 50 1.54 1.00 9.02
N SER A 51 1.25 -0.14 8.40
CA SER A 51 -0.01 -0.40 7.69
C SER A 51 -1.22 -0.49 8.62
N LEU A 52 -1.05 -0.84 9.90
CA LEU A 52 -2.14 -0.83 10.88
C LEU A 52 -2.68 0.59 11.14
N CYS A 53 -1.86 1.62 10.94
CA CYS A 53 -2.27 3.00 11.09
C CYS A 53 -2.99 3.56 9.85
N TRP A 54 -3.13 2.79 8.77
CA TRP A 54 -3.84 3.25 7.58
C TRP A 54 -5.31 3.46 7.86
N THR A 55 -5.78 4.66 7.54
CA THR A 55 -7.19 4.96 7.61
C THR A 55 -7.90 4.53 6.33
N ALA A 56 -9.16 4.15 6.46
CA ALA A 56 -10.06 3.91 5.34
C ALA A 56 -10.07 5.06 4.31
N SER A 57 -9.93 6.31 4.78
CA SER A 57 -9.90 7.49 3.93
C SER A 57 -8.61 7.62 3.10
N GLU A 58 -7.46 7.21 3.64
CA GLU A 58 -6.20 7.17 2.90
C GLU A 58 -6.24 6.09 1.82
N VAL A 59 -6.69 4.88 2.16
CA VAL A 59 -6.83 3.79 1.18
C VAL A 59 -7.86 4.15 0.11
N ALA A 60 -9.00 4.74 0.50
CA ALA A 60 -10.00 5.21 -0.46
C ALA A 60 -9.44 6.27 -1.41
N ARG A 61 -8.62 7.21 -0.95
CA ARG A 61 -7.97 8.20 -1.82
C ARG A 61 -7.01 7.56 -2.82
N VAL A 62 -6.19 6.62 -2.37
CA VAL A 62 -5.24 5.92 -3.26
C VAL A 62 -6.00 5.10 -4.30
N LEU A 63 -7.04 4.38 -3.89
CA LEU A 63 -7.89 3.64 -4.80
C LEU A 63 -8.70 4.55 -5.73
N ASP A 64 -9.14 5.73 -5.27
CA ASP A 64 -9.82 6.73 -6.11
C ASP A 64 -8.86 7.31 -7.15
N GLN A 65 -7.60 7.55 -6.80
CA GLN A 65 -6.57 7.98 -7.76
C GLN A 65 -6.25 6.89 -8.80
N ASP A 66 -6.16 5.63 -8.37
CA ASP A 66 -5.95 4.48 -9.26
C ASP A 66 -7.18 4.23 -10.14
N LEU A 67 -8.37 4.34 -9.56
CA LEU A 67 -9.65 4.21 -10.26
C LEU A 67 -9.81 5.35 -11.27
N VAL A 68 -9.57 6.62 -10.93
CA VAL A 68 -9.61 7.75 -11.87
C VAL A 68 -8.58 7.59 -13.00
N ALA A 69 -7.39 7.05 -12.69
CA ALA A 69 -6.41 6.70 -13.71
C ALA A 69 -6.91 5.56 -14.63
N SER A 70 -7.71 4.64 -14.10
CA SER A 70 -8.33 3.54 -14.85
C SER A 70 -9.66 3.90 -15.54
N GLU A 71 -10.41 4.89 -15.05
CA GLU A 71 -11.76 5.26 -15.49
C GLU A 71 -11.75 6.13 -16.76
N GLN A 72 -10.59 6.69 -17.14
CA GLN A 72 -10.40 7.22 -18.49
C GLN A 72 -10.44 6.14 -19.59
N ARG A 73 -10.54 4.85 -19.25
CA ARG A 73 -10.77 3.74 -20.20
C ARG A 73 -12.21 3.22 -20.23
N THR A 74 -13.12 3.70 -19.40
CA THR A 74 -14.46 3.11 -19.28
C THR A 74 -15.57 4.15 -19.39
N LEU A 75 -15.67 4.76 -20.57
CA LEU A 75 -16.92 5.34 -21.06
C LEU A 75 -17.86 4.23 -21.55
N HIS A 76 -18.59 3.55 -20.67
CA HIS A 76 -20.00 3.18 -20.87
C HIS A 76 -20.63 2.44 -19.68
N GLY A 77 -21.81 2.91 -19.23
CA GLY A 77 -22.83 2.05 -18.62
C GLY A 77 -22.93 2.06 -17.09
N SER A 78 -23.98 2.70 -16.59
CA SER A 78 -24.31 2.93 -15.18
C SER A 78 -24.91 1.68 -14.45
N PRO A 79 -25.49 1.81 -13.22
CA PRO A 79 -25.17 0.99 -12.05
C PRO A 79 -26.16 -0.18 -11.87
N ARG A 80 -25.92 -1.20 -11.03
CA ARG A 80 -26.10 -1.18 -9.56
C ARG A 80 -25.94 -2.62 -9.03
N PRO A 81 -25.30 -2.86 -7.89
CA PRO A 81 -25.65 -4.01 -7.06
C PRO A 81 -26.29 -3.54 -5.74
N SER A 82 -27.51 -4.01 -5.51
CA SER A 82 -28.14 -4.06 -4.20
C SER A 82 -27.59 -5.28 -3.48
N GLN A 83 -26.79 -5.11 -2.42
CA GLN A 83 -26.53 -6.15 -1.43
C GLN A 83 -26.41 -5.51 -0.05
N GLY A 84 -27.06 -6.14 0.95
CA GLY A 84 -27.32 -5.61 2.28
C GLY A 84 -26.12 -4.86 2.85
N SER A 85 -26.26 -3.54 2.95
CA SER A 85 -25.16 -2.62 3.22
C SER A 85 -24.52 -2.93 4.57
N PRO A 86 -23.27 -3.39 4.60
CA PRO A 86 -22.43 -3.13 5.75
C PRO A 86 -22.35 -1.61 5.88
N GLY A 87 -22.42 -1.06 7.10
CA GLY A 87 -22.28 0.38 7.30
C GLY A 87 -21.04 0.91 6.54
N PRO A 88 -21.03 2.15 6.04
CA PRO A 88 -19.96 2.68 5.18
C PRO A 88 -18.55 2.45 5.76
N GLY A 89 -18.42 2.36 7.09
CA GLY A 89 -17.16 2.01 7.76
C GLY A 89 -16.70 0.55 7.59
N ALA A 90 -17.59 -0.43 7.48
CA ALA A 90 -17.24 -1.85 7.37
C ALA A 90 -16.73 -2.21 5.96
N ILE A 91 -17.36 -1.67 4.89
CA ILE A 91 -16.85 -1.81 3.52
C ILE A 91 -15.46 -1.15 3.40
N ALA A 92 -15.29 0.03 4.01
CA ALA A 92 -14.03 0.75 3.97
C ALA A 92 -12.91 0.04 4.77
N GLN A 93 -13.25 -0.58 5.91
CA GLN A 93 -12.31 -1.41 6.67
C GLN A 93 -11.93 -2.71 5.94
N GLY A 94 -12.88 -3.39 5.29
CA GLY A 94 -12.60 -4.58 4.47
C GLY A 94 -11.58 -4.29 3.36
N ARG A 95 -11.83 -3.25 2.58
CA ARG A 95 -10.91 -2.78 1.52
C ARG A 95 -9.53 -2.39 2.05
N THR A 96 -9.47 -1.76 3.23
CA THR A 96 -8.20 -1.40 3.88
C THR A 96 -7.38 -2.65 4.23
N ARG A 97 -8.03 -3.72 4.72
CA ARG A 97 -7.36 -4.99 5.05
C ARG A 97 -6.81 -5.67 3.80
N GLU A 98 -7.60 -5.75 2.73
CA GLU A 98 -7.18 -6.38 1.46
C GLU A 98 -6.01 -5.62 0.84
N PHE A 99 -6.10 -4.28 0.79
CA PHE A 99 -5.03 -3.44 0.26
C PHE A 99 -3.73 -3.59 1.07
N ARG A 100 -3.83 -3.69 2.40
CA ARG A 100 -2.68 -4.00 3.26
C ARG A 100 -2.08 -5.37 2.95
N ALA A 101 -2.90 -6.41 2.80
CA ALA A 101 -2.40 -7.74 2.50
C ALA A 101 -1.64 -7.78 1.16
N LEU A 102 -2.17 -7.11 0.13
CA LEU A 102 -1.50 -6.99 -1.17
C LEU A 102 -0.19 -6.21 -1.07
N ALA A 103 -0.17 -5.10 -0.35
CA ALA A 103 1.03 -4.29 -0.16
C ALA A 103 2.16 -5.08 0.52
N LEU A 104 1.83 -5.87 1.55
CA LEU A 104 2.79 -6.71 2.26
C LEU A 104 3.29 -7.85 1.38
N HIS A 105 2.39 -8.51 0.64
CA HIS A 105 2.78 -9.57 -0.29
C HIS A 105 3.70 -9.08 -1.42
N HIS A 106 3.40 -7.90 -1.99
CA HIS A 106 4.27 -7.27 -2.98
C HIS A 106 5.64 -6.90 -2.40
N LEU A 107 5.67 -6.45 -1.15
CA LEU A 107 6.91 -6.13 -0.46
C LEU A 107 7.72 -7.41 -0.22
N GLU A 108 7.12 -8.49 0.28
CA GLU A 108 7.78 -9.79 0.40
C GLU A 108 8.37 -10.26 -0.93
N TRP A 109 7.59 -10.21 -2.02
CA TRP A 109 8.04 -10.57 -3.36
C TRP A 109 9.23 -9.72 -3.84
N LEU A 110 9.21 -8.40 -3.61
CA LEU A 110 10.30 -7.49 -3.96
C LEU A 110 11.63 -7.84 -3.26
N PHE A 111 11.57 -8.36 -2.04
CA PHE A 111 12.75 -8.75 -1.29
C PHE A 111 13.18 -10.21 -1.54
N ASP A 112 12.26 -11.07 -1.97
CA ASP A 112 12.52 -12.46 -2.36
C ASP A 112 13.24 -12.60 -3.73
N GLU A 113 12.99 -11.68 -4.68
CA GLU A 113 13.63 -11.65 -6.01
C GLU A 113 15.15 -11.36 -6.01
#